data_AF-A0A2E7SZ04-F1
#
_entry.id   AF-A0A2E7SZ04-F1
#
_cell.length_a   1.000
_cell.length_b   1.000
_cell.length_c   1.000
_cell.angle_alpha   90.00
_cell.angle_beta   90.00
_cell.angle_gamma   90.00
#
_symmetry.space_group_name_H-M   'P 1'
#
loop_
_entity.id
_entity.type
_entity.pdbx_description
1 polymer ?
#
loop_
_entity_poly.entity_id
_entity_poly.type
_entity_poly.pdbx_seq_one_letter_code
_entity_poly.pdbx_strand_id
1 'polypeptide(L)'
;DRMIENVIGTMSLPVGVATNFILDGKHYVVPFCLEESSVVAAASNMAKRCHASGGFVSKSDGPMMIAQIQLLDIEDHGVAVQQIQDQKSELMALANSLPSTMIRLGGGCKDITTRSIESLSGPMLIVHIHVDCRDAMGANAVNTMAELLAPELENITNGRSLLRILSNLATQRLARVSATFTPEEMSNSGDAGEGASIIEGILEAHHFAMADPYRAATHNKGVMNGISAVAVACGQDWRAVEAGCHAYVAFHQGRYGSMTHWEKDANGNLVGTIETPMAVGIVGGASKVHPVARTNLEILGVESAQELASIMAAAGLAQNLGALRALATSGIQKGHMRLHAKNMAVSAGAIGDEIEIVAQRLITEEGPKTQTRVAEILEELRK
;
A
#
# COMPACT_ATOMS: atom_id res chain seq x y z
N ASP A 1 -24.09 -8.66 -6.96
CA ASP A 1 -24.18 -10.09 -7.28
C ASP A 1 -23.11 -10.55 -8.28
N ARG A 2 -22.74 -9.77 -9.30
CA ARG A 2 -21.80 -10.19 -10.36
C ARG A 2 -20.30 -10.13 -10.04
N MET A 3 -19.91 -9.62 -8.86
CA MET A 3 -18.49 -9.45 -8.50
C MET A 3 -17.93 -10.58 -7.63
N ILE A 4 -18.77 -11.18 -6.78
CA ILE A 4 -18.42 -12.27 -5.87
C ILE A 4 -19.62 -13.20 -5.69
N GLU A 5 -19.41 -14.38 -5.12
CA GLU A 5 -20.43 -15.41 -4.92
C GLU A 5 -21.32 -15.12 -3.69
N ASN A 6 -22.51 -15.73 -3.64
CA ASN A 6 -23.42 -15.73 -2.48
C ASN A 6 -23.79 -14.35 -1.91
N VAL A 7 -23.95 -13.36 -2.79
CA VAL A 7 -24.28 -11.98 -2.38
C VAL A 7 -25.72 -11.87 -1.88
N ILE A 8 -25.88 -11.43 -0.62
CA ILE A 8 -27.18 -11.14 0.02
C ILE A 8 -27.41 -9.64 0.28
N GLY A 9 -26.41 -8.80 0.00
CA GLY A 9 -26.45 -7.36 0.27
C GLY A 9 -25.09 -6.70 0.02
N THR A 10 -24.96 -5.45 0.46
CA THR A 10 -23.73 -4.65 0.33
C THR A 10 -23.37 -4.01 1.66
N MET A 11 -22.09 -3.97 1.98
CA MET A 11 -21.54 -3.25 3.13
C MET A 11 -20.92 -1.93 2.66
N SER A 12 -21.30 -0.82 3.29
CA SER A 12 -20.77 0.51 2.94
C SER A 12 -19.64 0.91 3.88
N LEU A 13 -18.57 1.47 3.33
CA LEU A 13 -17.51 2.15 4.08
C LEU A 13 -17.47 3.63 3.68
N PRO A 14 -17.09 4.54 4.60
CA PRO A 14 -16.93 5.95 4.27
C PRO A 14 -15.87 6.16 3.19
N VAL A 15 -16.17 7.02 2.22
CA VAL A 15 -15.19 7.54 1.26
C VAL A 15 -14.91 9.00 1.61
N GLY A 16 -13.68 9.26 2.06
CA GLY A 16 -13.15 10.60 2.31
C GLY A 16 -12.15 10.99 1.22
N VAL A 17 -11.72 12.25 1.26
CA VAL A 17 -10.76 12.79 0.31
C VAL A 17 -9.64 13.49 1.06
N ALA A 18 -8.42 13.01 0.87
CA ALA A 18 -7.22 13.68 1.35
C ALA A 18 -6.77 14.74 0.35
N THR A 19 -6.40 15.91 0.87
CA THR A 19 -6.05 17.09 0.06
C THR A 19 -4.57 17.43 0.20
N ASN A 20 -4.10 18.39 -0.59
CA ASN A 20 -2.75 18.95 -0.55
C ASN A 20 -1.63 18.04 -1.08
N PHE A 21 -1.93 16.92 -1.73
CA PHE A 21 -0.88 16.11 -2.34
C PHE A 21 -0.32 16.82 -3.58
N ILE A 22 0.99 17.05 -3.58
CA ILE A 22 1.76 17.47 -4.75
C ILE A 22 2.77 16.36 -4.99
N LEU A 23 2.70 15.68 -6.14
CA LEU A 23 3.60 14.59 -6.49
C LEU A 23 4.19 14.88 -7.87
N ASP A 24 5.50 14.95 -7.97
CA ASP A 24 6.24 15.30 -9.20
C ASP A 24 5.71 16.59 -9.85
N GLY A 25 5.35 17.57 -9.02
CA GLY A 25 4.82 18.88 -9.42
C GLY A 25 3.34 18.90 -9.81
N LYS A 26 2.64 17.76 -9.83
CA LYS A 26 1.19 17.69 -10.12
C LYS A 26 0.37 17.62 -8.83
N HIS A 27 -0.73 18.35 -8.78
CA HIS A 27 -1.65 18.35 -7.64
C HIS A 27 -2.64 17.19 -7.74
N TYR A 28 -2.85 16.50 -6.62
CA TYR A 28 -3.80 15.41 -6.49
C TYR A 28 -4.76 15.60 -5.33
N VAL A 29 -5.97 15.13 -5.57
CA VAL A 29 -7.03 14.98 -4.59
C VAL A 29 -7.22 13.48 -4.41
N VAL A 30 -6.82 12.94 -3.26
CA VAL A 30 -6.61 11.49 -3.09
C VAL A 30 -7.79 10.86 -2.34
N PRO A 31 -8.61 10.01 -2.97
CA PRO A 31 -9.72 9.32 -2.32
C PRO A 31 -9.22 8.25 -1.34
N PHE A 32 -9.85 8.18 -0.17
CA PHE A 32 -9.58 7.20 0.88
C PHE A 32 -10.90 6.50 1.24
N CYS A 33 -10.92 5.17 1.31
CA CYS A 33 -12.08 4.40 1.74
C CYS A 33 -11.72 3.55 2.96
N LEU A 34 -12.20 3.96 4.14
CA LEU A 34 -11.92 3.30 5.43
C LEU A 34 -12.85 3.80 6.53
N GLU A 35 -12.87 3.08 7.65
CA GLU A 35 -13.65 3.36 8.85
C GLU A 35 -12.88 4.13 9.94
N GLU A 36 -11.54 4.11 9.89
CA GLU A 36 -10.71 4.65 10.97
C GLU A 36 -10.69 6.18 10.98
N SER A 37 -11.02 6.76 12.13
CA SER A 37 -11.01 8.21 12.35
C SER A 37 -9.61 8.79 12.19
N SER A 38 -9.55 10.08 11.81
CA SER A 38 -8.33 10.90 11.68
C SER A 38 -7.35 10.54 10.56
N VAL A 39 -7.45 9.37 9.94
CA VAL A 39 -6.51 8.94 8.89
C VAL A 39 -6.45 9.92 7.72
N VAL A 40 -7.61 10.27 7.15
CA VAL A 40 -7.70 11.24 6.04
C VAL A 40 -7.16 12.62 6.44
N ALA A 41 -7.41 13.03 7.69
CA ALA A 41 -6.95 14.32 8.21
C ALA A 41 -5.43 14.35 8.42
N ALA A 42 -4.85 13.26 8.94
CA ALA A 42 -3.41 13.13 9.13
C ALA A 42 -2.67 13.17 7.77
N ALA A 43 -3.12 12.37 6.80
CA ALA A 43 -2.57 12.37 5.44
C ALA A 43 -2.63 13.78 4.81
N SER A 44 -3.79 14.45 4.90
CA SER A 44 -3.96 15.81 4.36
C SER A 44 -3.07 16.85 5.04
N ASN A 45 -2.87 16.73 6.36
CA ASN A 45 -2.01 17.65 7.11
C ASN A 45 -0.54 17.45 6.73
N MET A 46 -0.08 16.21 6.63
CA MET A 46 1.32 15.92 6.29
C MET A 46 1.64 16.28 4.84
N ALA A 47 0.72 16.02 3.90
CA ALA A 47 0.90 16.42 2.51
C ALA A 47 1.03 17.94 2.34
N LYS A 48 0.36 18.73 3.17
CA LYS A 48 0.50 20.19 3.18
C LYS A 48 1.88 20.67 3.65
N ARG A 49 2.54 19.91 4.54
CA ARG A 49 3.78 20.33 5.20
C ARG A 49 5.02 20.22 4.33
N CYS A 50 4.98 19.59 3.16
CA CYS A 50 6.12 19.58 2.24
C CYS A 50 5.94 20.53 1.05
N HIS A 51 4.98 21.45 1.10
CA HIS A 51 4.69 22.35 -0.03
C HIS A 51 5.85 23.28 -0.37
N ALA A 52 6.56 23.84 0.61
CA ALA A 52 7.68 24.73 0.32
C ALA A 52 8.86 23.97 -0.29
N SER A 53 8.96 22.68 0.02
CA SER A 53 9.94 21.74 -0.55
C SER A 53 9.46 21.09 -1.88
N GLY A 54 8.31 21.50 -2.43
CA GLY A 54 7.80 21.02 -3.73
C GLY A 54 6.96 19.75 -3.68
N GLY A 55 6.66 19.22 -2.50
CA GLY A 55 5.83 18.04 -2.30
C GLY A 55 6.63 16.73 -2.27
N PHE A 56 6.04 15.70 -2.85
CA PHE A 56 6.60 14.36 -2.97
C PHE A 56 7.27 14.19 -4.34
N VAL A 57 8.36 13.43 -4.37
CA VAL A 57 9.07 13.05 -5.60
C VAL A 57 9.02 11.54 -5.75
N SER A 58 8.73 11.04 -6.96
CA SER A 58 8.60 9.60 -7.19
C SER A 58 9.58 9.02 -8.21
N LYS A 59 9.89 7.74 -8.03
CA LYS A 59 10.65 6.92 -8.97
C LYS A 59 10.18 5.47 -8.92
N SER A 60 9.30 5.12 -9.85
CA SER A 60 8.68 3.79 -9.91
C SER A 60 9.31 2.92 -11.00
N ASP A 61 9.41 1.61 -10.72
CA ASP A 61 9.84 0.62 -11.71
C ASP A 61 8.78 0.42 -12.81
N GLY A 62 9.15 -0.32 -13.85
CA GLY A 62 8.19 -0.82 -14.84
C GLY A 62 7.13 -1.74 -14.20
N PRO A 63 6.00 -2.00 -14.86
CA PRO A 63 4.89 -2.80 -14.31
C PRO A 63 5.16 -4.31 -14.42
N MET A 64 6.31 -4.76 -13.92
CA MET A 64 6.75 -6.15 -14.06
C MET A 64 6.16 -7.03 -12.96
N MET A 65 5.35 -8.00 -13.36
CA MET A 65 4.84 -9.04 -12.47
C MET A 65 5.62 -10.32 -12.65
N ILE A 66 5.71 -11.10 -11.57
CA ILE A 66 6.34 -12.42 -11.57
C ILE A 66 5.23 -13.46 -11.47
N ALA A 67 5.24 -14.47 -12.33
CA ALA A 67 4.56 -15.73 -12.06
C ALA A 67 5.56 -16.87 -11.94
N GLN A 68 5.23 -17.83 -11.08
CA GLN A 68 6.08 -18.96 -10.73
C GLN A 68 5.46 -20.24 -11.27
N ILE A 69 6.29 -21.05 -11.91
CA ILE A 69 5.98 -22.41 -12.29
C ILE A 69 6.89 -23.31 -11.46
N GLN A 70 6.29 -24.10 -10.58
CA GLN A 70 6.99 -25.05 -9.74
C GLN A 70 7.15 -26.36 -10.48
N LEU A 71 8.39 -26.76 -10.74
CA LEU A 71 8.74 -28.05 -11.33
C LEU A 71 9.34 -28.96 -10.25
N LEU A 72 8.88 -30.20 -10.26
CA LEU A 72 9.22 -31.29 -9.33
C LEU A 72 9.73 -32.48 -10.12
N ASP A 73 10.29 -33.46 -9.40
CA ASP A 73 10.70 -34.75 -9.96
C ASP A 73 11.74 -34.61 -11.10
N ILE A 74 12.63 -33.62 -11.00
CA ILE A 74 13.73 -33.37 -11.94
C ILE A 74 15.01 -34.03 -11.39
N GLU A 75 15.64 -34.88 -12.20
CA GLU A 75 16.85 -35.61 -11.82
C GLU A 75 18.08 -34.69 -11.69
N ASP A 76 18.29 -33.79 -12.66
CA ASP A 76 19.41 -32.84 -12.67
C ASP A 76 18.91 -31.42 -13.00
N HIS A 77 18.90 -30.55 -11.99
CA HIS A 77 18.48 -29.16 -12.15
C HIS A 77 19.44 -28.36 -13.05
N GLY A 78 20.74 -28.67 -13.07
CA GLY A 78 21.70 -27.96 -13.92
C GLY A 78 21.41 -28.18 -15.39
N VAL A 79 21.13 -29.44 -15.78
CA VAL A 79 20.71 -29.79 -17.14
C VAL A 79 19.38 -29.13 -17.48
N ALA A 80 18.38 -29.23 -16.60
CA ALA A 80 17.07 -28.62 -16.82
C ALA A 80 17.14 -27.09 -16.99
N VAL A 81 17.94 -26.40 -16.18
CA VAL A 81 18.17 -24.95 -16.30
C VAL A 81 18.78 -24.59 -17.66
N GLN A 82 19.78 -25.35 -18.12
CA GLN A 82 20.39 -25.11 -19.42
C GLN A 82 19.40 -25.33 -20.57
N GLN A 83 18.61 -26.40 -20.52
CA GLN A 83 17.60 -26.69 -21.54
C GLN A 83 16.51 -25.61 -21.62
N ILE A 84 16.03 -25.12 -20.47
CA ILE A 84 15.09 -23.99 -20.41
C ILE A 84 15.73 -22.72 -21.00
N GLN A 85 16.99 -22.47 -20.67
CA GLN A 85 17.73 -21.30 -21.15
C GLN A 85 17.95 -21.36 -22.67
N ASP A 86 18.22 -22.53 -23.23
CA ASP A 86 18.39 -22.75 -24.68
C ASP A 86 17.10 -22.50 -25.48
N GLN A 87 15.93 -22.73 -24.87
CA GLN A 87 14.60 -22.56 -25.48
C GLN A 87 13.84 -21.32 -24.99
N LYS A 88 14.55 -20.43 -24.28
CA LYS A 88 13.96 -19.26 -23.62
C LYS A 88 13.20 -18.36 -24.58
N SER A 89 13.72 -18.16 -25.80
CA SER A 89 13.10 -17.30 -26.81
C SER A 89 11.76 -17.88 -27.28
N GLU A 90 11.71 -19.19 -27.53
CA GLU A 90 10.52 -19.92 -27.95
C GLU A 90 9.46 -19.94 -26.84
N LEU A 91 9.87 -20.19 -25.59
CA LEU A 91 8.99 -20.12 -24.43
C LEU A 91 8.40 -18.71 -24.26
N MET A 92 9.22 -17.67 -24.40
CA MET A 92 8.73 -16.29 -24.35
C MET A 92 7.76 -15.97 -25.50
N ALA A 93 8.03 -16.47 -26.71
CA ALA A 93 7.13 -16.33 -27.84
C ALA A 93 5.79 -17.05 -27.61
N LEU A 94 5.83 -18.25 -27.02
CA LEU A 94 4.64 -19.02 -26.65
C LEU A 94 3.80 -18.27 -25.61
N ALA A 95 4.40 -17.77 -24.53
CA ALA A 95 3.69 -16.97 -23.53
C ALA A 95 3.03 -15.71 -24.13
N ASN A 96 3.68 -15.11 -25.13
CA ASN A 96 3.20 -13.92 -25.84
C ASN A 96 2.29 -14.23 -27.04
N SER A 97 1.97 -15.49 -27.31
CA SER A 97 1.07 -15.87 -28.42
C SER A 97 -0.41 -15.64 -28.11
N LEU A 98 -0.76 -15.48 -26.83
CA LEU A 98 -2.13 -15.28 -26.39
C LEU A 98 -2.69 -13.93 -26.90
N PRO A 99 -3.89 -13.91 -27.51
CA PRO A 99 -4.55 -12.65 -27.88
C PRO A 99 -4.81 -11.78 -26.64
N SER A 100 -4.07 -10.68 -26.52
CA SER A 100 -4.19 -9.77 -25.38
C SER A 100 -3.92 -8.32 -25.78
N THR A 101 -4.77 -7.40 -25.31
CA THR A 101 -4.53 -5.96 -25.44
C THR A 101 -3.21 -5.56 -24.79
N MET A 102 -2.83 -6.19 -23.66
CA MET A 102 -1.57 -5.92 -22.96
C MET A 102 -0.36 -6.19 -23.85
N ILE A 103 -0.35 -7.33 -24.57
CA ILE A 103 0.72 -7.69 -25.50
C ILE A 103 0.73 -6.72 -26.70
N ARG A 104 -0.44 -6.40 -27.26
CA ARG A 104 -0.56 -5.42 -28.36
C ARG A 104 -0.02 -4.03 -27.99
N LEU A 105 -0.14 -3.63 -26.72
CA LEU A 105 0.38 -2.37 -26.18
C LEU A 105 1.86 -2.46 -25.76
N GLY A 106 2.57 -3.52 -26.15
CA GLY A 106 4.00 -3.69 -25.89
C GLY A 106 4.33 -4.33 -24.55
N GLY A 107 3.34 -4.81 -23.79
CA GLY A 107 3.54 -5.62 -22.58
C GLY A 107 3.93 -7.07 -22.89
N GLY A 108 3.55 -8.00 -22.00
CA GLY A 108 3.80 -9.44 -22.16
C GLY A 108 5.07 -9.94 -21.47
N CYS A 109 5.37 -11.22 -21.63
CA CYS A 109 6.55 -11.89 -21.07
C CYS A 109 7.83 -11.28 -21.65
N LYS A 110 8.69 -10.73 -20.78
CA LYS A 110 9.95 -10.05 -21.11
C LYS A 110 11.17 -10.86 -20.73
N ASP A 111 11.02 -11.78 -19.78
CA ASP A 111 12.13 -12.61 -19.34
C ASP A 111 11.64 -13.91 -18.69
N ILE A 112 12.50 -14.91 -18.67
CA ILE A 112 12.32 -16.16 -17.95
C ILE A 112 13.60 -16.45 -17.16
N THR A 113 13.48 -16.66 -15.86
CA THR A 113 14.60 -17.02 -14.98
C THR A 113 14.28 -18.28 -14.20
N THR A 114 15.30 -18.93 -13.66
CA THR A 114 15.17 -20.20 -12.95
C THR A 114 15.94 -20.17 -11.65
N ARG A 115 15.41 -20.83 -10.62
CA ARG A 115 16.11 -21.00 -9.34
C ARG A 115 15.85 -22.39 -8.76
N SER A 116 16.89 -23.03 -8.26
CA SER A 116 16.76 -24.23 -7.43
C SER A 116 16.52 -23.82 -5.99
N ILE A 117 15.57 -24.46 -5.32
CA ILE A 117 15.34 -24.28 -3.88
C ILE A 117 15.28 -25.63 -3.19
N GLU A 118 15.80 -25.68 -1.97
CA GLU A 118 15.63 -26.82 -1.07
C GLU A 118 14.37 -26.64 -0.22
N SER A 119 13.61 -27.71 -0.04
CA SER A 119 12.39 -27.70 0.76
C SER A 119 12.28 -28.97 1.60
N LEU A 120 11.32 -29.00 2.53
CA LEU A 120 11.01 -30.20 3.30
C LEU A 120 10.54 -31.38 2.42
N SER A 121 10.07 -31.10 1.20
CA SER A 121 9.66 -32.11 0.22
C SER A 121 10.77 -32.46 -0.78
N GLY A 122 12.00 -32.00 -0.54
CA GLY A 122 13.14 -32.16 -1.44
C GLY A 122 13.38 -30.95 -2.35
N PRO A 123 14.35 -31.08 -3.28
CA PRO A 123 14.71 -30.00 -4.20
C PRO A 123 13.57 -29.69 -5.18
N MET A 124 13.41 -28.41 -5.51
CA MET A 124 12.43 -27.92 -6.48
C MET A 124 13.09 -26.95 -7.45
N LEU A 125 12.77 -27.05 -8.74
CA LEU A 125 13.17 -26.04 -9.73
C LEU A 125 12.00 -25.08 -9.94
N ILE A 126 12.23 -23.80 -9.69
CA ILE A 126 11.23 -22.75 -9.84
C ILE A 126 11.58 -21.92 -11.06
N VAL A 127 10.67 -21.89 -12.03
CA VAL A 127 10.74 -21.01 -13.20
C VAL A 127 9.94 -19.75 -12.89
N HIS A 128 10.57 -18.58 -13.03
CA HIS A 128 9.90 -17.28 -12.97
C HIS A 128 9.70 -16.76 -14.37
N ILE A 129 8.47 -16.35 -14.68
CA ILE A 129 8.17 -15.56 -15.86
C ILE A 129 7.95 -14.11 -15.46
N HIS A 130 8.66 -13.22 -16.12
CA HIS A 130 8.65 -11.78 -15.86
C HIS A 130 7.77 -11.13 -16.92
N VAL A 131 6.61 -10.62 -16.52
CA VAL A 131 5.58 -10.12 -17.42
C VAL A 131 5.31 -8.64 -17.20
N ASP A 132 5.53 -7.84 -18.23
CA ASP A 132 5.14 -6.44 -18.25
C ASP A 132 3.63 -6.34 -18.44
N CYS A 133 2.94 -5.96 -17.36
CA CYS A 133 1.49 -5.95 -17.28
C CYS A 133 0.86 -4.61 -17.68
N ARG A 134 1.66 -3.64 -18.14
CA ARG A 134 1.19 -2.28 -18.47
C ARG A 134 0.35 -1.71 -17.31
N ASP A 135 -0.84 -1.21 -17.61
CA ASP A 135 -1.74 -0.58 -16.65
C ASP A 135 -2.63 -1.55 -15.85
N ALA A 136 -2.46 -2.86 -16.04
CA ALA A 136 -3.16 -3.86 -15.26
C ALA A 136 -2.34 -4.28 -14.04
N MET A 137 -3.03 -4.73 -12.99
CA MET A 137 -2.37 -5.41 -11.87
C MET A 137 -1.68 -6.69 -12.32
N GLY A 138 -2.33 -7.47 -13.21
CA GLY A 138 -1.68 -8.53 -14.00
C GLY A 138 -1.93 -9.97 -13.55
N ALA A 139 -2.52 -10.21 -12.36
CA ALA A 139 -2.68 -11.55 -11.79
C ALA A 139 -3.25 -12.60 -12.77
N ASN A 140 -4.41 -12.34 -13.37
CA ASN A 140 -5.03 -13.29 -14.29
C ASN A 140 -4.15 -13.55 -15.52
N ALA A 141 -3.53 -12.51 -16.07
CA ALA A 141 -2.75 -12.63 -17.29
C ALA A 141 -1.47 -13.46 -17.08
N VAL A 142 -0.76 -13.21 -15.98
CA VAL A 142 0.46 -13.98 -15.67
C VAL A 142 0.15 -15.42 -15.29
N ASN A 143 -0.98 -15.67 -14.62
CA ASN A 143 -1.43 -17.04 -14.34
C ASN A 143 -1.74 -17.80 -15.64
N THR A 144 -2.46 -17.18 -16.58
CA THR A 144 -2.73 -17.80 -17.88
C THR A 144 -1.46 -18.10 -18.66
N MET A 145 -0.47 -17.20 -18.64
CA MET A 145 0.84 -17.46 -19.25
C MET A 145 1.58 -18.60 -18.57
N ALA A 146 1.55 -18.68 -17.23
CA ALA A 146 2.18 -19.76 -16.48
C ALA A 146 1.52 -21.13 -16.77
N GLU A 147 0.20 -21.18 -16.86
CA GLU A 147 -0.56 -22.37 -17.25
C GLU A 147 -0.23 -22.81 -18.69
N LEU A 148 -0.06 -21.87 -19.61
CA LEU A 148 0.31 -22.17 -21.00
C LEU A 148 1.71 -22.76 -21.13
N LEU A 149 2.67 -22.29 -20.33
CA LEU A 149 4.06 -22.72 -20.41
C LEU A 149 4.34 -24.05 -19.70
N ALA A 150 3.51 -24.42 -18.73
CA ALA A 150 3.79 -25.57 -17.88
C ALA A 150 3.95 -26.91 -18.64
N PRO A 151 3.09 -27.27 -19.61
CA PRO A 151 3.27 -28.51 -20.37
C PRO A 151 4.58 -28.55 -21.16
N GLU A 152 5.01 -27.40 -21.69
CA GLU A 152 6.28 -27.32 -22.44
C GLU A 152 7.48 -27.47 -21.49
N LEU A 153 7.43 -26.84 -20.32
CA LEU A 153 8.47 -27.01 -19.31
C LEU A 153 8.56 -28.45 -18.79
N GLU A 154 7.44 -29.14 -18.61
CA GLU A 154 7.42 -30.57 -18.26
C GLU A 154 8.13 -31.42 -19.32
N ASN A 155 7.86 -31.17 -20.61
CA ASN A 155 8.52 -31.86 -21.72
C ASN A 155 10.03 -31.59 -21.76
N ILE A 156 10.43 -30.33 -21.55
CA ILE A 156 11.84 -29.92 -21.58
C ILE A 156 12.62 -30.59 -20.46
N THR A 157 12.09 -30.57 -19.23
CA THR A 157 12.83 -31.00 -18.04
C THR A 157 12.60 -32.45 -17.66
N ASN A 158 11.69 -33.16 -18.35
CA ASN A 158 11.17 -34.48 -17.96
C ASN A 158 10.70 -34.51 -16.49
N GLY A 159 10.12 -33.39 -16.04
CA GLY A 159 9.65 -33.19 -14.67
C GLY A 159 8.13 -33.04 -14.63
N ARG A 160 7.61 -32.69 -13.46
CA ARG A 160 6.18 -32.46 -13.25
C ARG A 160 5.93 -31.06 -12.71
N SER A 161 5.00 -30.32 -13.30
CA SER A 161 4.57 -29.02 -12.79
C SER A 161 3.48 -29.17 -11.72
N LEU A 162 3.52 -28.33 -10.69
CA LEU A 162 2.49 -28.33 -9.63
C LEU A 162 1.76 -27.00 -9.51
N LEU A 163 2.45 -25.92 -9.15
CA LEU A 163 1.89 -24.57 -9.02
C LEU A 163 2.28 -23.71 -10.22
N ARG A 164 1.31 -22.94 -10.73
CA ARG A 164 1.42 -22.01 -11.87
C ARG A 164 0.71 -20.71 -11.51
N ILE A 165 1.37 -19.88 -10.72
CA ILE A 165 0.70 -18.81 -9.99
C ILE A 165 1.58 -17.57 -9.85
N LEU A 166 0.98 -16.38 -9.87
CA LEU A 166 1.67 -15.13 -9.57
C LEU A 166 2.38 -15.15 -8.20
N SER A 167 3.44 -14.35 -8.08
CA SER A 167 4.02 -13.96 -6.80
C SER A 167 3.52 -12.58 -6.40
N ASN A 168 2.94 -12.45 -5.19
CA ASN A 168 2.58 -11.14 -4.62
C ASN A 168 3.79 -10.39 -4.05
N LEU A 169 4.93 -11.06 -3.86
CA LEU A 169 6.20 -10.39 -3.59
C LEU A 169 6.72 -9.79 -4.91
N ALA A 170 6.12 -8.68 -5.34
CA ALA A 170 6.36 -8.03 -6.63
C ALA A 170 7.61 -7.12 -6.60
N THR A 171 8.77 -7.73 -6.39
CA THR A 171 10.08 -7.05 -6.24
C THR A 171 10.56 -6.29 -7.48
N GLN A 172 9.90 -6.48 -8.63
CA GLN A 172 10.23 -5.79 -9.88
C GLN A 172 9.21 -4.71 -10.27
N ARG A 173 8.32 -4.37 -9.33
CA ARG A 173 7.27 -3.36 -9.50
C ARG A 173 7.19 -2.49 -8.25
N LEU A 174 8.32 -1.87 -7.91
CA LEU A 174 8.46 -1.04 -6.72
C LEU A 174 8.04 0.40 -7.01
N ALA A 175 7.27 0.98 -6.11
CA ALA A 175 7.07 2.42 -6.04
C ALA A 175 8.04 3.00 -5.02
N ARG A 176 8.77 4.05 -5.41
CA ARG A 176 9.64 4.82 -4.50
C ARG A 176 9.15 6.25 -4.43
N VAL A 177 9.02 6.76 -3.22
CA VAL A 177 8.66 8.16 -2.98
C VAL A 177 9.55 8.74 -1.89
N SER A 178 9.94 10.00 -2.06
CA SER A 178 10.58 10.80 -1.03
C SER A 178 9.89 12.14 -0.83
N ALA A 179 10.08 12.74 0.35
CA ALA A 179 9.69 14.12 0.64
C ALA A 179 10.63 14.73 1.68
N THR A 180 10.80 16.05 1.60
CA THR A 180 11.61 16.84 2.52
C THR A 180 10.70 17.79 3.30
N PHE A 181 10.98 17.96 4.59
CA PHE A 181 10.22 18.81 5.50
C PHE A 181 11.19 19.67 6.32
N THR A 182 11.08 20.98 6.18
CA THR A 182 11.88 21.94 6.95
C THR A 182 11.45 21.97 8.43
N PRO A 183 12.31 22.41 9.36
CA PRO A 183 11.92 22.62 10.76
C PRO A 183 10.67 23.51 10.89
N GLU A 184 10.61 24.61 10.15
CA GLU A 184 9.49 25.54 10.14
C GLU A 184 8.19 24.86 9.69
N GLU A 185 8.25 24.02 8.66
CA GLU A 185 7.11 23.23 8.18
C GLU A 185 6.65 22.16 9.19
N MET A 186 7.56 21.62 10.00
CA MET A 186 7.24 20.60 11.01
C MET A 186 6.64 21.17 12.29
N SER A 187 6.95 22.44 12.56
CA SER A 187 6.47 23.21 13.71
C SER A 187 4.94 23.34 13.76
N ASN A 188 4.38 23.53 14.97
CA ASN A 188 2.98 23.95 15.12
C ASN A 188 2.84 25.47 15.10
N SER A 189 3.83 26.16 15.62
CA SER A 189 3.88 27.62 15.76
C SER A 189 4.56 28.33 14.59
N GLY A 190 5.29 27.58 13.75
CA GLY A 190 6.20 28.12 12.74
C GLY A 190 7.61 28.39 13.29
N ASP A 191 7.83 28.16 14.59
CA ASP A 191 9.17 28.23 15.19
C ASP A 191 10.04 27.04 14.79
N ALA A 192 11.22 27.34 14.25
CA ALA A 192 12.18 26.34 13.78
C ALA A 192 12.75 25.49 14.92
N GLY A 193 12.89 26.05 16.13
CA GLY A 193 13.38 25.32 17.30
C GLY A 193 12.41 24.22 17.74
N GLU A 194 11.11 24.54 17.83
CA GLU A 194 10.03 23.56 18.03
C GLU A 194 10.08 22.48 16.94
N GLY A 195 10.20 22.90 15.68
CA GLY A 195 10.32 22.02 14.52
C GLY A 195 11.47 21.03 14.63
N ALA A 196 12.67 21.51 14.96
CA ALA A 196 13.85 20.69 15.12
C ALA A 196 13.67 19.65 16.24
N SER A 197 13.06 20.01 17.37
CA SER A 197 12.75 19.05 18.44
C SER A 197 11.76 17.97 18.00
N ILE A 198 10.77 18.33 17.18
CA ILE A 198 9.81 17.37 16.61
C ILE A 198 10.52 16.40 15.67
N ILE A 199 11.44 16.90 14.84
CA ILE A 199 12.25 16.09 13.92
C ILE A 199 13.06 15.06 14.70
N GLU A 200 13.75 15.46 15.77
CA GLU A 200 14.50 14.50 16.60
C GLU A 200 13.60 13.39 17.17
N GLY A 201 12.43 13.75 17.71
CA GLY A 201 11.48 12.75 18.22
C GLY A 201 10.95 11.79 17.14
N ILE A 202 10.81 12.27 15.89
CA ILE A 202 10.45 11.41 14.75
C ILE A 202 11.58 10.42 14.43
N LEU A 203 12.83 10.88 14.45
CA LEU A 203 14.00 10.03 14.20
C LEU A 203 14.15 8.96 15.29
N GLU A 204 13.99 9.33 16.57
CA GLU A 204 14.00 8.37 17.68
C GLU A 204 12.88 7.32 17.54
N ALA A 205 11.66 7.75 17.19
CA ALA A 205 10.54 6.83 16.97
C ALA A 205 10.76 5.91 15.75
N HIS A 206 11.41 6.42 14.69
CA HIS A 206 11.82 5.61 13.54
C HIS A 206 12.91 4.60 13.93
N HIS A 207 13.94 5.01 14.66
CA HIS A 207 14.99 4.11 15.16
C HIS A 207 14.41 2.99 16.03
N PHE A 208 13.40 3.30 16.86
CA PHE A 208 12.68 2.28 17.62
C PHE A 208 11.97 1.27 16.69
N ALA A 209 11.26 1.73 15.65
CA ALA A 209 10.65 0.84 14.67
C ALA A 209 11.68 0.01 13.88
N MET A 210 12.87 0.55 13.65
CA MET A 210 13.96 -0.20 13.03
C MET A 210 14.57 -1.22 13.97
N ALA A 211 14.61 -0.98 15.28
CA ALA A 211 15.24 -1.87 16.25
C ALA A 211 14.31 -3.02 16.71
N ASP A 212 13.00 -2.79 16.76
CA ASP A 212 12.04 -3.73 17.36
C ASP A 212 10.91 -4.13 16.38
N PRO A 213 10.79 -5.42 16.00
CA PRO A 213 9.69 -5.92 15.17
C PRO A 213 8.29 -5.65 15.72
N TYR A 214 8.10 -5.58 17.05
CA TYR A 214 6.81 -5.24 17.64
C TYR A 214 6.41 -3.81 17.30
N ARG A 215 7.36 -2.87 17.37
CA ARG A 215 7.14 -1.49 16.95
C ARG A 215 7.02 -1.39 15.43
N ALA A 216 7.86 -2.09 14.69
CA ALA A 216 7.83 -2.14 13.22
C ALA A 216 6.45 -2.51 12.69
N ALA A 217 5.79 -3.50 13.30
CA ALA A 217 4.45 -3.93 12.89
C ALA A 217 3.44 -2.78 13.00
N THR A 218 3.47 -2.03 14.10
CA THR A 218 2.58 -0.88 14.33
C THR A 218 2.93 0.29 13.42
N HIS A 219 4.23 0.51 13.18
CA HIS A 219 4.74 1.54 12.28
C HIS A 219 4.26 1.31 10.84
N ASN A 220 4.38 0.08 10.36
CA ASN A 220 3.95 -0.33 9.03
C ASN A 220 2.42 -0.35 8.91
N LYS A 221 1.69 -0.76 9.95
CA LYS A 221 0.22 -0.60 9.99
C LYS A 221 -0.19 0.85 9.73
N GLY A 222 0.53 1.81 10.31
CA GLY A 222 0.33 3.24 10.05
C GLY A 222 0.55 3.63 8.59
N VAL A 223 1.55 3.06 7.92
CA VAL A 223 1.76 3.24 6.46
C VAL A 223 0.56 2.68 5.69
N MET A 224 0.10 1.49 6.04
CA MET A 224 -0.97 0.80 5.35
C MET A 224 -2.35 1.44 5.57
N ASN A 225 -2.57 2.17 6.67
CA ASN A 225 -3.75 3.04 6.80
C ASN A 225 -3.89 4.03 5.63
N GLY A 226 -2.78 4.49 5.06
CA GLY A 226 -2.76 5.30 3.86
C GLY A 226 -2.94 4.46 2.60
N ILE A 227 -2.02 3.53 2.37
CA ILE A 227 -1.96 2.73 1.13
C ILE A 227 -3.25 1.93 0.91
N SER A 228 -3.70 1.16 1.91
CA SER A 228 -4.85 0.28 1.79
C SER A 228 -6.15 1.07 1.64
N ALA A 229 -6.28 2.24 2.27
CA ALA A 229 -7.45 3.10 2.11
C ALA A 229 -7.59 3.63 0.66
N VAL A 230 -6.48 4.01 0.03
CA VAL A 230 -6.46 4.41 -1.39
C VAL A 230 -6.72 3.19 -2.29
N ALA A 231 -6.13 2.03 -1.96
CA ALA A 231 -6.35 0.79 -2.69
C ALA A 231 -7.85 0.42 -2.74
N VAL A 232 -8.53 0.42 -1.60
CA VAL A 232 -9.97 0.16 -1.49
C VAL A 232 -10.75 1.18 -2.32
N ALA A 233 -10.44 2.48 -2.15
CA ALA A 233 -11.14 3.56 -2.83
C ALA A 233 -11.05 3.45 -4.36
N CYS A 234 -9.92 2.95 -4.87
CA CYS A 234 -9.66 2.81 -6.30
C CYS A 234 -9.95 1.40 -6.85
N GLY A 235 -10.60 0.53 -6.05
CA GLY A 235 -10.98 -0.82 -6.47
C GLY A 235 -9.80 -1.76 -6.73
N GLN A 236 -8.68 -1.54 -6.03
CA GLN A 236 -7.49 -2.38 -6.08
C GLN A 236 -7.61 -3.56 -5.09
N ASP A 237 -6.84 -4.62 -5.33
CA ASP A 237 -6.70 -5.71 -4.36
C ASP A 237 -5.74 -5.29 -3.23
N TRP A 238 -6.29 -4.77 -2.13
CA TRP A 238 -5.46 -4.36 -1.00
C TRP A 238 -4.72 -5.53 -0.34
N ARG A 239 -5.21 -6.78 -0.45
CA ARG A 239 -4.53 -7.95 0.17
C ARG A 239 -3.24 -8.26 -0.57
N ALA A 240 -3.26 -8.15 -1.90
CA ALA A 240 -2.06 -8.30 -2.72
C ALA A 240 -1.01 -7.23 -2.37
N VAL A 241 -1.45 -5.97 -2.21
CA VAL A 241 -0.59 -4.85 -1.82
C VAL A 241 0.00 -5.07 -0.41
N GLU A 242 -0.84 -5.36 0.59
CA GLU A 242 -0.42 -5.65 1.98
C GLU A 242 0.61 -6.78 2.04
N ALA A 243 0.32 -7.91 1.38
CA ALA A 243 1.22 -9.07 1.35
C ALA A 243 2.58 -8.71 0.73
N GLY A 244 2.57 -7.96 -0.39
CA GLY A 244 3.77 -7.49 -1.06
C GLY A 244 4.59 -6.54 -0.18
N CYS A 245 3.97 -5.50 0.37
CA CYS A 245 4.63 -4.51 1.22
C CYS A 245 5.27 -5.17 2.45
N HIS A 246 4.51 -5.97 3.21
CA HIS A 246 5.03 -6.59 4.43
C HIS A 246 6.11 -7.64 4.16
N ALA A 247 5.95 -8.47 3.13
CA ALA A 247 6.96 -9.46 2.76
C ALA A 247 8.24 -8.79 2.24
N TYR A 248 8.13 -7.69 1.49
CA TYR A 248 9.27 -6.98 0.93
C TYR A 248 10.20 -6.42 2.00
N VAL A 249 9.64 -5.87 3.09
CA VAL A 249 10.46 -5.40 4.22
C VAL A 249 11.37 -6.52 4.73
N ALA A 250 10.78 -7.67 5.06
CA ALA A 250 11.54 -8.80 5.59
C ALA A 250 12.52 -9.38 4.56
N PHE A 251 12.11 -9.47 3.29
CA PHE A 251 12.93 -9.95 2.19
C PHE A 251 14.14 -9.04 1.93
N HIS A 252 13.93 -7.74 1.84
CA HIS A 252 14.95 -6.75 1.50
C HIS A 252 15.93 -6.50 2.65
N GLN A 253 15.42 -6.46 3.90
CA GLN A 253 16.24 -6.13 5.07
C GLN A 253 16.79 -7.38 5.80
N GLY A 254 16.38 -8.58 5.39
CA GLY A 254 16.72 -9.85 6.07
C GLY A 254 16.03 -10.04 7.43
N ARG A 255 15.21 -9.08 7.86
CA ARG A 255 14.39 -9.11 9.08
C ARG A 255 13.21 -8.16 8.94
N TYR A 256 12.16 -8.37 9.71
CA TYR A 256 11.03 -7.45 9.72
C TYR A 256 11.40 -6.13 10.41
N GLY A 257 11.21 -5.01 9.70
CA GLY A 257 11.58 -3.65 10.11
C GLY A 257 10.62 -2.60 9.55
N SER A 258 11.08 -1.38 9.34
CA SER A 258 10.24 -0.27 8.82
C SER A 258 10.11 -0.30 7.28
N MET A 259 8.92 -0.03 6.76
CA MET A 259 8.67 0.25 5.33
C MET A 259 9.21 1.61 4.87
N THR A 260 9.38 2.54 5.81
CA THR A 260 9.88 3.89 5.55
C THR A 260 11.26 4.09 6.17
N HIS A 261 12.05 4.99 5.60
CA HIS A 261 13.30 5.47 6.19
C HIS A 261 13.18 6.97 6.46
N TRP A 262 13.61 7.39 7.63
CA TRP A 262 13.60 8.79 8.05
C TRP A 262 14.99 9.21 8.49
N GLU A 263 15.48 10.31 7.94
CA GLU A 263 16.79 10.86 8.25
C GLU A 263 16.77 12.38 8.27
N LYS A 264 17.88 12.97 8.73
CA LYS A 264 18.08 14.42 8.72
C LYS A 264 19.15 14.77 7.71
N ASP A 265 18.85 15.72 6.82
CA ASP A 265 19.84 16.20 5.85
C ASP A 265 20.87 17.16 6.49
N ALA A 266 21.83 17.61 5.68
CA ALA A 266 22.87 18.54 6.13
C ALA A 266 22.35 19.93 6.55
N ASN A 267 21.13 20.30 6.13
CA ASN A 267 20.48 21.56 6.47
C ASN A 267 19.57 21.43 7.70
N GLY A 268 19.46 20.23 8.28
CA GLY A 268 18.58 19.97 9.42
C GLY A 268 17.14 19.65 9.04
N ASN A 269 16.83 19.45 7.76
CA ASN A 269 15.50 19.06 7.31
C ASN A 269 15.27 17.58 7.54
N LEU A 270 14.03 17.20 7.80
CA LEU A 270 13.60 15.81 7.83
C LEU A 270 13.38 15.32 6.40
N VAL A 271 14.01 14.20 6.05
CA VAL A 271 13.84 13.54 4.77
C VAL A 271 13.22 12.17 5.02
N GLY A 272 12.07 11.92 4.39
CA GLY A 272 11.37 10.65 4.44
C GLY A 272 11.43 9.94 3.11
N THR A 273 11.64 8.62 3.12
CA THR A 273 11.54 7.78 1.93
C THR A 273 10.71 6.52 2.19
N ILE A 274 10.07 6.01 1.15
CA ILE A 274 9.36 4.73 1.13
C ILE A 274 9.71 3.98 -0.16
N GLU A 275 9.94 2.68 -0.05
CA GLU A 275 10.12 1.77 -1.18
C GLU A 275 9.30 0.50 -0.91
N THR A 276 8.26 0.27 -1.70
CA THR A 276 7.37 -0.90 -1.51
C THR A 276 6.85 -1.44 -2.83
N PRO A 277 6.60 -2.76 -2.95
CA PRO A 277 5.89 -3.33 -4.09
C PRO A 277 4.49 -2.75 -4.21
N MET A 278 4.12 -2.34 -5.42
CA MET A 278 2.84 -1.69 -5.67
C MET A 278 2.20 -2.24 -6.95
N ALA A 279 1.74 -3.49 -6.85
CA ALA A 279 1.06 -4.20 -7.94
C ALA A 279 -0.40 -3.75 -8.06
N VAL A 280 -0.61 -2.58 -8.66
CA VAL A 280 -1.93 -1.96 -8.88
C VAL A 280 -2.22 -1.78 -10.36
N GLY A 281 -3.46 -1.46 -10.73
CA GLY A 281 -3.85 -1.22 -12.11
C GLY A 281 -5.02 -0.25 -12.26
N ILE A 282 -4.94 0.59 -13.28
CA ILE A 282 -6.01 1.51 -13.68
C ILE A 282 -6.98 0.87 -14.69
N VAL A 283 -6.69 -0.37 -15.13
CA VAL A 283 -7.58 -1.17 -15.98
C VAL A 283 -7.83 -2.57 -15.41
N GLY A 284 -9.01 -3.12 -15.70
CA GLY A 284 -9.40 -4.49 -15.29
C GLY A 284 -9.95 -4.57 -13.87
N GLY A 285 -10.41 -5.75 -13.45
CA GLY A 285 -10.89 -5.97 -12.09
C GLY A 285 -12.05 -5.05 -11.65
N ALA A 286 -12.10 -4.77 -10.35
CA ALA A 286 -13.14 -3.94 -9.75
C ALA A 286 -13.04 -2.46 -10.13
N SER A 287 -11.85 -1.96 -10.49
CA SER A 287 -11.66 -0.56 -10.90
C SER A 287 -12.45 -0.16 -12.15
N LYS A 288 -12.79 -1.12 -13.02
CA LYS A 288 -13.65 -0.89 -14.20
C LYS A 288 -15.14 -1.10 -13.92
N VAL A 289 -15.48 -1.99 -12.99
CA VAL A 289 -16.85 -2.47 -12.77
C VAL A 289 -17.56 -1.70 -11.65
N HIS A 290 -16.84 -1.33 -10.58
CA HIS A 290 -17.41 -0.64 -9.44
C HIS A 290 -17.54 0.87 -9.72
N PRO A 291 -18.76 1.45 -9.77
CA PRO A 291 -18.96 2.84 -10.18
C PRO A 291 -18.18 3.86 -9.35
N VAL A 292 -18.14 3.67 -8.02
CA VAL A 292 -17.39 4.55 -7.10
C VAL A 292 -15.87 4.45 -7.33
N ALA A 293 -15.32 3.24 -7.53
CA ALA A 293 -13.89 3.06 -7.78
C ALA A 293 -13.46 3.74 -9.09
N ARG A 294 -14.29 3.62 -10.14
CA ARG A 294 -14.06 4.31 -11.41
C ARG A 294 -14.07 5.83 -11.23
N THR A 295 -15.07 6.35 -10.52
CA THR A 295 -15.17 7.79 -10.22
C THR A 295 -13.98 8.28 -9.41
N ASN A 296 -13.50 7.49 -8.44
CA ASN A 296 -12.33 7.84 -7.64
C ASN A 296 -11.03 7.87 -8.46
N LEU A 297 -10.86 6.96 -9.42
CA LEU A 297 -9.75 7.02 -10.37
C LEU A 297 -9.85 8.26 -11.30
N GLU A 298 -11.05 8.63 -11.72
CA GLU A 298 -11.29 9.87 -12.48
C GLU A 298 -10.97 11.13 -11.65
N ILE A 299 -11.34 11.15 -10.37
CA ILE A 299 -10.97 12.23 -9.42
C ILE A 299 -9.46 12.33 -9.26
N LEU A 300 -8.77 11.19 -9.15
CA LEU A 300 -7.31 11.17 -9.08
C LEU A 300 -6.66 11.67 -10.38
N GLY A 301 -7.28 11.42 -11.52
CA GLY A 301 -6.74 11.84 -12.82
C GLY A 301 -5.38 11.19 -13.15
N VAL A 302 -5.22 9.92 -12.75
CA VAL A 302 -4.04 9.11 -13.05
C VAL A 302 -4.07 8.61 -14.50
N GLU A 303 -2.93 8.67 -15.16
CA GLU A 303 -2.74 8.27 -16.56
C GLU A 303 -2.03 6.92 -16.69
N SER A 304 -1.40 6.43 -15.60
CA SER A 304 -0.73 5.12 -15.57
C SER A 304 -0.89 4.41 -14.23
N ALA A 305 -0.68 3.08 -14.23
CA ALA A 305 -0.60 2.31 -13.00
C ALA A 305 0.60 2.72 -12.11
N GLN A 306 1.70 3.19 -12.69
CA GLN A 306 2.87 3.69 -11.96
C GLN A 306 2.55 4.97 -11.20
N GLU A 307 1.79 5.87 -11.81
CA GLU A 307 1.37 7.12 -11.18
C GLU A 307 0.45 6.82 -9.98
N LEU A 308 -0.54 5.93 -10.15
CA LEU A 308 -1.37 5.45 -9.04
C LEU A 308 -0.50 4.83 -7.93
N ALA A 309 0.49 4.02 -8.30
CA ALA A 309 1.41 3.39 -7.35
C ALA A 309 2.22 4.42 -6.55
N SER A 310 2.75 5.44 -7.21
CA SER A 310 3.47 6.55 -6.57
C SER A 310 2.56 7.35 -5.63
N ILE A 311 1.31 7.62 -6.01
CA ILE A 311 0.34 8.31 -5.14
C ILE A 311 0.03 7.48 -3.89
N MET A 312 -0.16 6.16 -4.05
CA MET A 312 -0.40 5.27 -2.91
C MET A 312 0.81 5.24 -1.96
N ALA A 313 2.03 5.13 -2.49
CA ALA A 313 3.25 5.19 -1.69
C ALA A 313 3.41 6.55 -0.98
N ALA A 314 3.11 7.66 -1.65
CA ALA A 314 3.11 8.99 -1.04
C ALA A 314 2.08 9.11 0.09
N ALA A 315 0.88 8.56 -0.09
CA ALA A 315 -0.14 8.48 0.95
C ALA A 315 0.35 7.66 2.16
N GLY A 316 1.05 6.55 1.92
CA GLY A 316 1.69 5.75 2.97
C GLY A 316 2.77 6.52 3.74
N LEU A 317 3.66 7.22 3.04
CA LEU A 317 4.72 8.03 3.66
C LEU A 317 4.13 9.19 4.48
N ALA A 318 3.15 9.91 3.92
CA ALA A 318 2.42 10.97 4.60
C ALA A 318 1.72 10.45 5.87
N GLN A 319 1.07 9.30 5.78
CA GLN A 319 0.36 8.72 6.91
C GLN A 319 1.31 8.24 8.02
N ASN A 320 2.47 7.69 7.64
CA ASN A 320 3.51 7.34 8.58
C ASN A 320 4.06 8.55 9.33
N LEU A 321 4.37 9.64 8.61
CA LEU A 321 4.81 10.89 9.24
C LEU A 321 3.78 11.42 10.23
N GLY A 322 2.49 11.38 9.86
CA GLY A 322 1.40 11.84 10.72
C GLY A 322 1.35 11.07 12.03
N ALA A 323 1.52 9.75 11.97
CA ALA A 323 1.58 8.90 13.15
C ALA A 323 2.82 9.15 14.01
N LEU A 324 4.01 9.23 13.41
CA LEU A 324 5.26 9.50 14.14
C LEU A 324 5.22 10.86 14.81
N ARG A 325 4.83 11.90 14.08
CA ARG A 325 4.72 13.27 14.60
C ARG A 325 3.72 13.35 15.73
N ALA A 326 2.58 12.67 15.63
CA ALA A 326 1.58 12.65 16.67
C ALA A 326 2.07 11.90 17.93
N LEU A 327 2.92 10.89 17.80
CA LEU A 327 3.52 10.19 18.96
C LEU A 327 4.68 10.98 19.58
N ALA A 328 5.47 11.68 18.76
CA ALA A 328 6.59 12.50 19.18
C ALA A 328 6.15 13.83 19.83
N THR A 329 4.96 14.32 19.48
CA THR A 329 4.32 15.48 20.13
C THR A 329 3.26 14.99 21.10
N SER A 330 3.05 15.62 22.24
CA SER A 330 2.10 15.18 23.28
C SER A 330 0.61 15.27 22.86
N GLY A 331 0.30 15.29 21.56
CA GLY A 331 -0.88 15.91 20.96
C GLY A 331 -1.91 14.98 20.30
N ILE A 332 -1.76 13.64 20.32
CA ILE A 332 -2.76 12.71 19.72
C ILE A 332 -4.18 13.03 20.20
N GLN A 333 -4.33 13.45 21.45
CA GLN A 333 -5.62 13.58 22.10
C GLN A 333 -6.52 14.65 21.45
N LYS A 334 -6.08 15.89 21.18
CA LYS A 334 -7.03 16.98 20.90
C LYS A 334 -7.79 16.86 19.56
N GLY A 335 -7.11 16.47 18.48
CA GLY A 335 -7.73 16.33 17.15
C GLY A 335 -8.49 15.02 16.96
N HIS A 336 -7.90 13.92 17.42
CA HIS A 336 -8.49 12.57 17.35
C HIS A 336 -9.76 12.46 18.20
N MET A 337 -9.76 13.09 19.39
CA MET A 337 -10.89 12.98 20.31
C MET A 337 -12.18 13.56 19.77
N ARG A 338 -12.16 14.56 18.87
CA ARG A 338 -13.41 15.14 18.38
C ARG A 338 -14.23 14.17 17.54
N LEU A 339 -13.59 13.52 16.57
CA LEU A 339 -14.29 12.53 15.72
C LEU A 339 -14.55 11.24 16.50
N HIS A 340 -13.61 10.82 17.35
CA HIS A 340 -13.79 9.66 18.21
C HIS A 340 -14.98 9.83 19.16
N ALA A 341 -15.12 11.00 19.79
CA ALA A 341 -16.25 11.33 20.66
C ALA A 341 -17.60 11.26 19.94
N LYS A 342 -17.68 11.70 18.67
CA LYS A 342 -18.89 11.55 17.85
C LYS A 342 -19.22 10.08 17.58
N ASN A 343 -18.23 9.26 17.24
CA ASN A 343 -18.43 7.83 17.04
C ASN A 343 -18.88 7.13 18.33
N MET A 344 -18.32 7.50 19.48
CA MET A 344 -18.77 6.99 20.77
C MET A 344 -20.22 7.39 21.07
N ALA A 345 -20.60 8.64 20.77
CA ALA A 345 -21.97 9.13 20.94
C ALA A 345 -22.96 8.35 20.07
N VAL A 346 -22.64 8.11 18.80
CA VAL A 346 -23.46 7.28 17.89
C VAL A 346 -23.59 5.85 18.43
N SER A 347 -22.49 5.24 18.89
CA SER A 347 -22.51 3.90 19.49
C SER A 347 -23.33 3.82 20.79
N ALA A 348 -23.44 4.93 21.54
CA ALA A 348 -24.32 5.04 22.71
C ALA A 348 -25.80 5.26 22.34
N GLY A 349 -26.11 5.44 21.05
CA GLY A 349 -27.46 5.64 20.54
C GLY A 349 -27.89 7.10 20.40
N ALA A 350 -26.95 8.05 20.37
CA ALA A 350 -27.24 9.45 20.06
C ALA A 350 -27.68 9.61 18.60
N ILE A 351 -28.70 10.42 18.35
CA ILE A 351 -29.27 10.68 17.02
C ILE A 351 -29.35 12.19 16.74
N GLY A 352 -29.23 12.57 15.46
CA GLY A 352 -29.33 13.98 15.05
C GLY A 352 -28.36 14.88 15.82
N ASP A 353 -28.89 15.97 16.38
CA ASP A 353 -28.10 16.99 17.09
C ASP A 353 -27.48 16.49 18.42
N GLU A 354 -28.00 15.38 18.99
CA GLU A 354 -27.45 14.79 20.21
C GLU A 354 -25.99 14.39 20.03
N ILE A 355 -25.60 13.96 18.83
CA ILE A 355 -24.23 13.50 18.53
C ILE A 355 -23.22 14.62 18.78
N GLU A 356 -23.49 15.83 18.28
CA GLU A 356 -22.58 16.98 18.46
C GLU A 356 -22.57 17.45 19.92
N ILE A 357 -23.74 17.50 20.58
CA ILE A 357 -23.85 17.97 21.96
C ILE A 357 -23.11 17.02 22.90
N VAL A 358 -23.34 15.71 22.78
CA VAL A 358 -22.67 14.68 23.59
C VAL A 358 -21.17 14.68 23.31
N ALA A 359 -20.75 14.72 22.04
CA ALA A 359 -19.34 14.74 21.69
C ALA A 359 -18.63 15.98 22.23
N GLN A 360 -19.24 17.17 22.08
CA GLN A 360 -18.67 18.41 22.57
C GLN A 360 -18.53 18.40 24.09
N ARG A 361 -19.57 17.97 24.81
CA ARG A 361 -19.56 17.88 26.27
C ARG A 361 -18.50 16.87 26.75
N LEU A 362 -18.41 15.71 26.08
CA LEU A 362 -17.38 14.72 26.36
C LEU A 362 -15.98 15.29 26.18
N ILE A 363 -15.73 16.10 25.14
CA ILE A 363 -14.40 16.70 24.91
C ILE A 363 -14.05 17.76 25.95
N THR A 364 -15.03 18.54 26.40
CA THR A 364 -14.82 19.67 27.33
C THR A 364 -14.73 19.27 28.79
N GLU A 365 -15.36 18.16 29.20
CA GLU A 365 -15.27 17.69 30.59
C GLU A 365 -13.83 17.29 30.94
N GLU A 366 -13.43 17.37 32.21
CA GLU A 366 -12.18 16.78 32.68
C GLU A 366 -12.37 15.29 32.99
N GLY A 367 -11.32 14.48 32.82
CA GLY A 367 -11.33 13.05 33.15
C GLY A 367 -11.45 12.08 31.96
N PRO A 368 -11.48 10.76 32.24
CA PRO A 368 -11.39 9.71 31.22
C PRO A 368 -12.59 9.72 30.25
N LYS A 369 -12.31 9.54 28.95
CA LYS A 369 -13.34 9.51 27.90
C LYS A 369 -13.77 8.06 27.67
N THR A 370 -14.78 7.61 28.40
CA THR A 370 -15.25 6.21 28.38
C THR A 370 -16.66 6.10 27.78
N GLN A 371 -16.99 4.91 27.28
CA GLN A 371 -18.34 4.64 26.75
C GLN A 371 -19.43 4.83 27.81
N THR A 372 -19.13 4.52 29.07
CA THR A 372 -20.01 4.76 30.22
C THR A 372 -20.33 6.25 30.35
N ARG A 373 -19.32 7.13 30.32
CA ARG A 373 -19.55 8.56 30.47
C ARG A 373 -20.36 9.13 29.31
N VAL A 374 -20.16 8.61 28.10
CA VAL A 374 -20.97 9.02 26.93
C VAL A 374 -22.45 8.66 27.12
N ALA A 375 -22.75 7.47 27.64
CA ALA A 375 -24.12 7.07 27.94
C ALA A 375 -24.77 7.96 29.02
N GLU A 376 -24.03 8.31 30.08
CA GLU A 376 -24.49 9.23 31.12
C GLU A 376 -24.81 10.62 30.55
N ILE A 377 -23.90 11.19 29.75
CA ILE A 377 -24.12 12.49 29.11
C ILE A 377 -25.37 12.47 28.21
N LEU A 378 -25.58 11.37 27.47
CA LEU A 378 -26.76 11.21 26.61
C LEU A 378 -28.05 11.05 27.43
N GLU A 379 -28.02 10.33 28.53
CA GLU A 379 -29.17 10.19 29.44
C GLU A 379 -29.53 11.53 30.09
N GLU A 380 -28.53 12.29 30.53
CA GLU A 380 -28.71 13.65 31.07
C GLU A 380 -29.30 14.59 30.02
N LEU A 381 -28.89 14.48 28.74
CA LEU A 381 -29.40 15.32 27.65
C LEU A 381 -30.88 15.03 27.31
N ARG A 382 -31.34 13.79 27.54
CA ARG A 382 -32.70 13.33 27.22
C ARG A 382 -33.70 13.50 28.36
N LYS A 383 -33.26 13.95 29.53
CA LYS A 383 -34.10 14.36 30.66
C LYS A 383 -34.47 15.83 30.54
#